data_AF-A0A964NQC7-F1
#
_entry.id   AF-A0A964NQC7-F1
#
_cell.length_a   1.000
_cell.length_b   1.000
_cell.length_c   1.000
_cell.angle_alpha   90.00
_cell.angle_beta   90.00
_cell.angle_gamma   90.00
#
_symmetry.space_group_name_H-M   'P 1'
#
loop_
_entity.id
_entity.type
_entity.pdbx_description
1 polymer ?
#
loop_
_entity_poly.entity_id
_entity_poly.type
_entity_poly.pdbx_seq_one_letter_code
_entity_poly.pdbx_strand_id
1 'polypeptide(L)'
;MDVGSDTIICTGLSMPHSPRWHAGRLWVLNSGTGELGRIDIAAGRFEPVCFCPGYLRGLSFIGEHFALVGLSKPREDRALSGLALDEALSRHAIAPRCGVYIVDLKTGDVAHSVTIEGIVGELYEVAVLPGVRQPSMVGLDSEEQKRTISIG
;
A
#
# COMPACT_ATOMS: atom_id res chain seq x y z
N MET A 1 6.61 -5.41 -15.47
CA MET A 1 6.77 -6.29 -16.65
C MET A 1 5.43 -6.96 -16.88
N ASP A 2 4.98 -7.00 -18.13
CA ASP A 2 3.89 -7.88 -18.54
C ASP A 2 4.47 -9.28 -18.75
N VAL A 3 3.94 -10.26 -18.02
CA VAL A 3 4.50 -11.63 -18.01
C VAL A 3 4.16 -12.40 -19.29
N GLY A 4 3.00 -12.14 -19.90
CA GLY A 4 2.55 -12.88 -21.08
C GLY A 4 3.33 -12.50 -22.34
N SER A 5 3.79 -11.24 -22.41
CA SER A 5 4.53 -10.68 -23.53
C SER A 5 6.02 -10.45 -23.25
N ASP A 6 6.49 -10.76 -22.04
CA ASP A 6 7.86 -10.49 -21.57
C ASP A 6 8.31 -9.03 -21.79
N THR A 7 7.36 -8.10 -21.72
CA THR A 7 7.59 -6.69 -22.09
C THR A 7 7.62 -5.79 -20.85
N ILE A 8 8.55 -4.84 -20.81
CA ILE A 8 8.61 -3.84 -19.75
C ILE A 8 7.57 -2.74 -20.03
N ILE A 9 6.50 -2.72 -19.24
CA ILE A 9 5.40 -1.74 -19.37
C ILE A 9 5.62 -0.41 -18.64
N CYS A 10 6.62 -0.33 -17.76
CA CYS A 10 6.99 0.89 -17.04
C CYS A 10 8.40 0.72 -16.46
N THR A 11 9.19 1.79 -16.51
CA THR A 11 10.52 1.87 -15.88
C THR A 11 10.57 3.00 -14.85
N GLY A 12 11.69 3.13 -14.13
CA GLY A 12 11.92 4.26 -13.21
C GLY A 12 11.19 4.19 -11.86
N LEU A 13 10.46 3.11 -11.58
CA LEU A 13 9.89 2.86 -10.26
C LEU A 13 10.98 2.46 -9.26
N SER A 14 10.82 2.89 -8.01
CA SER A 14 11.66 2.53 -6.88
C SER A 14 10.90 1.60 -5.95
N MET A 15 11.36 0.34 -5.88
CA MET A 15 10.75 -0.72 -5.06
C MET A 15 9.22 -0.83 -5.25
N PRO A 16 8.71 -1.05 -6.47
CA PRO A 16 7.28 -1.07 -6.71
C PRO A 16 6.60 -2.26 -6.01
N HIS A 17 5.46 -2.00 -5.35
CA HIS A 17 4.66 -3.00 -4.62
C HIS A 17 3.19 -3.00 -5.02
N SER A 18 2.53 -4.11 -4.64
CA SER A 18 1.07 -4.29 -4.68
C SER A 18 0.41 -3.83 -5.98
N PRO A 19 0.85 -4.30 -7.17
CA PRO A 19 0.15 -4.01 -8.41
C PRO A 19 -1.29 -4.54 -8.32
N ARG A 20 -2.26 -3.71 -8.72
CA ARG A 20 -3.69 -4.04 -8.73
C ARG A 20 -4.36 -3.46 -9.97
N TRP A 21 -5.20 -4.26 -10.62
CA TRP A 21 -6.16 -3.75 -11.60
C TRP A 21 -7.40 -3.26 -10.87
N HIS A 22 -7.80 -2.01 -11.12
CA HIS A 22 -8.99 -1.42 -10.53
C HIS A 22 -9.56 -0.30 -11.42
N ALA A 23 -10.88 -0.30 -11.64
CA ALA A 23 -11.59 0.66 -12.47
C ALA A 23 -10.92 0.91 -13.85
N GLY A 24 -10.52 -0.19 -14.52
CA GLY A 24 -9.91 -0.12 -15.85
C GLY A 24 -8.45 0.37 -15.89
N ARG A 25 -7.79 0.50 -14.73
CA ARG A 25 -6.43 1.03 -14.61
C ARG A 25 -5.53 0.11 -13.80
N LEU A 26 -4.23 0.10 -14.13
CA LEU A 26 -3.21 -0.57 -13.34
C LEU A 26 -2.67 0.40 -12.28
N TRP A 27 -2.95 0.11 -11.02
CA TRP A 27 -2.46 0.84 -9.85
C TRP A 27 -1.24 0.16 -9.25
N VAL A 28 -0.29 0.95 -8.77
CA VAL A 28 0.98 0.48 -8.19
C VAL A 28 1.37 1.40 -7.04
N LEU A 29 2.00 0.83 -6.01
CA LEU A 29 2.69 1.59 -4.97
C LEU A 29 4.15 1.77 -5.38
N ASN A 30 4.61 3.00 -5.57
CA ASN A 30 6.02 3.32 -5.76
C ASN A 30 6.66 3.50 -4.37
N SER A 31 6.91 2.39 -3.69
CA SER A 31 7.18 2.38 -2.24
C SER A 31 8.43 3.16 -1.85
N GLY A 32 9.45 3.18 -2.70
CA GLY A 32 10.68 3.92 -2.45
C GLY A 32 10.56 5.43 -2.60
N THR A 33 9.43 5.93 -3.13
CA THR A 33 9.10 7.37 -3.17
C THR A 33 7.94 7.74 -2.24
N GLY A 34 7.24 6.75 -1.68
CA GLY A 34 6.05 6.97 -0.86
C GLY A 34 4.81 7.33 -1.66
N GLU A 35 4.70 6.93 -2.93
CA GLU A 35 3.61 7.36 -3.81
C GLU A 35 2.65 6.23 -4.20
N LEU A 36 1.35 6.45 -4.01
CA LEU A 36 0.31 5.72 -4.73
C LEU A 36 0.16 6.35 -6.12
N GLY A 37 0.07 5.53 -7.15
CA GLY A 37 -0.23 6.01 -8.49
C GLY A 37 -0.68 4.93 -9.45
N ARG A 38 -0.80 5.31 -10.70
CA ARG A 38 -1.24 4.44 -11.80
C ARG A 38 -0.20 4.40 -12.91
N ILE A 39 -0.19 3.30 -13.66
CA ILE A 39 0.66 3.14 -14.82
C ILE A 39 -0.13 3.54 -16.06
N ASP A 40 0.37 4.55 -16.78
CA ASP A 40 -0.01 4.78 -18.17
C ASP A 40 0.79 3.79 -19.04
N ILE A 41 0.13 2.68 -19.39
CA ILE A 41 0.76 1.60 -20.17
C ILE A 41 1.14 2.07 -21.57
N ALA A 42 0.34 2.94 -22.19
CA ALA A 42 0.60 3.43 -23.53
C ALA A 42 1.85 4.32 -23.57
N ALA A 43 2.04 5.13 -22.52
CA ALA A 43 3.22 5.99 -22.41
C ALA A 43 4.39 5.37 -21.63
N GLY A 44 4.20 4.19 -21.02
CA GLY A 44 5.22 3.49 -20.27
C GLY A 44 5.68 4.20 -18.98
N ARG A 45 4.82 5.00 -18.35
CA ARG A 45 5.18 5.85 -17.19
C ARG A 45 4.26 5.69 -16.00
N PHE A 46 4.81 5.97 -14.82
CA PHE A 46 4.06 6.09 -13.58
C PHE A 46 3.49 7.50 -13.42
N GLU A 47 2.23 7.59 -13.05
CA GLU A 47 1.53 8.84 -12.75
C GLU A 47 1.19 8.86 -11.26
N PRO A 48 1.92 9.65 -10.43
CA PRO A 48 1.65 9.75 -9.01
C PRO A 48 0.29 10.40 -8.77
N VAL A 49 -0.43 9.89 -7.77
CA VAL A 49 -1.76 10.37 -7.37
C VAL A 49 -1.73 10.92 -5.95
N CYS A 50 -1.07 10.23 -5.02
CA CYS A 50 -1.01 10.64 -3.63
C CYS A 50 0.34 10.27 -3.01
N PHE A 51 0.98 11.23 -2.34
CA PHE A 51 2.10 10.96 -1.44
C PHE A 51 1.58 10.46 -0.08
N CYS A 52 2.22 9.44 0.46
CA CYS A 52 1.92 8.79 1.72
C CYS A 52 3.23 8.73 2.52
N PRO A 53 3.29 9.26 3.76
CA PRO A 53 4.54 9.41 4.51
C PRO A 53 4.99 8.08 5.16
N GLY A 54 5.39 7.11 4.33
CA GLY A 54 5.87 5.80 4.77
C GLY A 54 6.23 4.91 3.58
N TYR A 55 6.89 3.79 3.88
CA TYR A 55 7.17 2.76 2.88
C TYR A 55 5.89 1.97 2.59
N LEU A 56 5.41 2.06 1.35
CA LEU A 56 4.07 1.57 1.02
C LEU A 56 4.04 0.08 0.73
N ARG A 57 3.15 -0.64 1.40
CA ARG A 57 2.87 -2.06 1.15
C ARG A 57 1.42 -2.34 1.44
N GLY A 58 0.80 -3.07 0.52
CA GLY A 58 -0.61 -3.40 0.59
C GLY A 58 -1.48 -2.35 -0.09
N LEU A 59 -2.32 -2.83 -1.00
CA LEU A 59 -3.25 -2.01 -1.76
C LEU A 59 -4.57 -2.76 -1.96
N SER A 60 -5.65 -2.15 -1.52
CA SER A 60 -7.02 -2.62 -1.71
C SER A 60 -7.96 -1.45 -2.00
N PHE A 61 -9.20 -1.75 -2.36
CA PHE A 61 -10.17 -0.74 -2.81
C PHE A 61 -11.53 -0.93 -2.15
N ILE A 62 -12.21 0.17 -1.84
CA ILE A 62 -13.62 0.20 -1.44
C ILE A 62 -14.42 0.89 -2.55
N GLY A 63 -15.32 0.15 -3.18
CA GLY A 63 -16.03 0.62 -4.36
C GLY A 63 -15.04 1.01 -5.46
N GLU A 64 -15.40 2.00 -6.28
CA GLU A 64 -14.53 2.52 -7.37
C GLU A 64 -13.71 3.75 -6.97
N HIS A 65 -13.93 4.29 -5.76
CA HIS A 65 -13.53 5.65 -5.41
C HIS A 65 -12.44 5.72 -4.35
N PHE A 66 -12.28 4.69 -3.52
CA PHE A 66 -11.34 4.76 -2.39
C PHE A 66 -10.30 3.66 -2.48
N ALA A 67 -9.03 4.03 -2.36
CA ALA A 67 -7.92 3.11 -2.17
C ALA A 67 -7.52 3.08 -0.70
N LEU A 68 -7.26 1.87 -0.18
CA LEU A 68 -6.61 1.65 1.09
C LEU A 68 -5.16 1.34 0.82
N VAL A 69 -4.27 2.16 1.38
CA VAL A 69 -2.82 2.05 1.23
C VAL A 69 -2.23 1.72 2.58
N GLY A 70 -1.49 0.62 2.69
CA GLY A 70 -0.72 0.31 3.90
C GLY A 70 0.62 1.05 3.89
N LEU A 71 0.95 1.67 5.02
CA LEU A 71 2.18 2.39 5.27
C LEU A 71 2.98 1.63 6.34
N SER A 72 4.27 1.45 6.10
CA SER A 72 5.25 1.01 7.10
C SER A 72 6.21 2.14 7.42
N LYS A 73 6.76 2.15 8.63
CA LYS A 73 7.97 2.92 8.92
C LYS A 73 9.13 2.34 8.10
N PRO A 74 9.98 3.17 7.46
CA PRO A 74 11.24 2.70 6.87
C PRO A 74 12.05 1.94 7.93
N ARG A 75 12.70 0.85 7.54
CA ARG A 75 13.58 0.10 8.44
C ARG A 75 14.83 0.94 8.74
N GLU A 76 15.38 0.76 9.94
CA GLU A 76 16.70 1.28 10.30
C GLU A 76 17.84 0.47 9.64
N ASP A 77 17.53 -0.66 8.99
CA ASP A 77 18.51 -1.43 8.24
C ASP A 77 18.88 -0.76 6.92
N ARG A 78 20.13 -0.96 6.48
CA ARG A 78 20.71 -0.28 5.30
C ARG A 78 19.95 -0.55 3.99
N ALA A 79 19.04 -1.51 3.95
CA ALA A 79 18.34 -1.92 2.75
C ALA A 79 17.23 -0.94 2.34
N LEU A 80 16.66 -0.18 3.29
CA LEU A 80 15.61 0.81 3.03
C LEU A 80 16.04 2.26 3.33
N SER A 81 17.30 2.48 3.72
CA SER A 81 17.88 3.81 3.92
C SER A 81 18.37 4.43 2.61
N GLY A 82 18.24 5.75 2.45
CA GLY A 82 18.73 6.49 1.28
C GLY A 82 17.77 6.43 0.09
N LEU A 83 16.52 6.05 0.32
CA LEU A 83 15.46 6.10 -0.68
C LEU A 83 15.00 7.55 -0.89
N ALA A 84 14.42 7.84 -2.06
CA ALA A 84 13.79 9.13 -2.34
C ALA A 84 12.69 9.50 -1.34
N LEU A 85 12.10 8.49 -0.67
CA LEU A 85 11.20 8.65 0.46
C LEU A 85 11.83 9.46 1.61
N ASP A 86 13.10 9.27 1.95
CA ASP A 86 13.75 10.00 3.06
C ASP A 86 13.83 11.50 2.75
N GLU A 87 14.15 11.84 1.51
CA GLU A 87 14.13 13.22 1.03
C GLU A 87 12.70 13.78 1.02
N ALA A 88 11.72 13.01 0.54
CA ALA A 88 10.32 13.43 0.51
C ALA A 88 9.80 13.72 1.94
N LEU A 89 10.04 12.82 2.89
CA LEU A 89 9.69 13.00 4.31
C LEU A 89 10.33 14.27 4.89
N SER A 90 11.62 14.49 4.59
CA SER A 90 12.35 15.69 5.02
C SER A 90 11.78 16.97 4.41
N ARG A 91 11.50 17.00 3.10
CA ARG A 91 10.90 18.15 2.40
C ARG A 91 9.51 18.48 2.93
N HIS A 92 8.73 17.48 3.30
CA HIS A 92 7.40 17.66 3.89
C HIS A 92 7.42 17.89 5.41
N ALA A 93 8.60 17.89 6.05
CA ALA A 93 8.78 18.01 7.49
C ALA A 93 7.88 17.04 8.28
N ILE A 94 7.77 15.80 7.80
CA ILE A 94 6.86 14.79 8.35
C ILE A 94 7.64 13.52 8.73
N ALA A 95 7.38 13.02 9.94
CA ALA A 95 7.92 11.74 10.38
C ALA A 95 7.24 10.57 9.66
N PRO A 96 7.95 9.46 9.39
CA PRO A 96 7.37 8.27 8.78
C PRO A 96 6.30 7.65 9.68
N ARG A 97 5.25 7.10 9.06
CA ARG A 97 4.08 6.53 9.75
C ARG A 97 3.89 5.05 9.39
N CYS A 98 3.44 4.28 10.38
CA CYS A 98 2.85 2.97 10.17
C CYS A 98 1.33 3.11 10.26
N GLY A 99 0.57 2.49 9.37
CA GLY A 99 -0.89 2.62 9.37
C GLY A 99 -1.53 2.45 8.01
N VAL A 100 -2.79 2.86 7.88
CA VAL A 100 -3.56 2.77 6.63
C VAL A 100 -4.09 4.14 6.25
N TYR A 101 -3.84 4.54 5.01
CA TYR A 101 -4.46 5.73 4.41
C TYR A 101 -5.60 5.32 3.50
N ILE A 102 -6.69 6.10 3.55
CA ILE A 102 -7.83 5.97 2.66
C ILE A 102 -7.77 7.17 1.72
N VAL A 103 -7.44 6.90 0.47
CA VAL A 103 -7.22 7.92 -0.57
C VAL A 103 -8.44 7.96 -1.49
N ASP A 104 -9.00 9.15 -1.70
CA ASP A 104 -9.99 9.40 -2.75
C ASP A 104 -9.28 9.39 -4.11
N LEU A 105 -9.62 8.43 -4.96
CA LEU A 105 -8.97 8.21 -6.26
C LEU A 105 -9.32 9.28 -7.30
N LYS A 106 -10.37 10.08 -7.07
CA LYS A 106 -10.77 11.15 -7.97
C LYS A 106 -9.97 12.42 -7.70
N THR A 107 -9.74 12.75 -6.44
CA THR A 107 -9.03 13.98 -6.06
C THR A 107 -7.55 13.74 -5.78
N GLY A 108 -7.19 12.53 -5.36
CA GLY A 108 -5.86 12.19 -4.83
C GLY A 108 -5.69 12.53 -3.36
N ASP A 109 -6.72 13.05 -2.69
CA ASP A 109 -6.63 13.45 -1.29
C ASP A 109 -6.73 12.25 -0.34
N VAL A 110 -6.05 12.36 0.80
CA VAL A 110 -6.22 11.43 1.92
C VAL A 110 -7.52 11.79 2.64
N ALA A 111 -8.59 11.06 2.34
CA ALA A 111 -9.91 11.26 2.97
C ALA A 111 -9.89 10.87 4.46
N HIS A 112 -9.23 9.77 4.81
CA HIS A 112 -9.11 9.28 6.18
C HIS A 112 -7.77 8.56 6.41
N SER A 113 -7.40 8.40 7.68
CA SER A 113 -6.20 7.66 8.06
C SER A 113 -6.35 6.98 9.40
N VAL A 114 -5.71 5.82 9.56
CA VAL A 114 -5.48 5.15 10.84
C VAL A 114 -3.98 5.03 11.04
N THR A 115 -3.47 5.55 12.14
CA THR A 115 -2.06 5.40 12.53
C THR A 115 -1.92 4.26 13.53
N ILE A 116 -0.94 3.40 13.32
CA ILE A 116 -0.58 2.33 14.24
C ILE A 116 0.71 2.74 14.97
N GLU A 117 0.63 2.75 16.29
CA GLU A 117 1.74 3.10 17.19
C GLU A 117 2.21 1.89 18.00
N GLY A 118 3.37 2.02 18.66
CA GLY A 118 3.97 0.95 19.44
C GLY A 118 4.87 0.03 18.61
N ILE A 119 4.84 -1.27 18.94
CA ILE A 119 5.78 -2.27 18.40
C ILE A 119 5.56 -2.59 16.91
N VAL A 120 4.37 -2.31 16.39
CA VAL A 120 4.02 -2.59 14.99
C VAL A 120 4.51 -1.43 14.12
N GLY A 121 5.68 -1.61 13.50
CA GLY A 121 6.27 -0.66 12.56
C GLY A 121 6.02 -0.99 11.09
N GLU A 122 5.54 -2.19 10.79
CA GLU A 122 5.46 -2.72 9.43
C GLU A 122 4.10 -3.35 9.13
N LEU A 123 3.56 -3.00 7.96
CA LEU A 123 2.42 -3.65 7.32
C LEU A 123 2.87 -4.23 5.99
N TYR A 124 2.37 -5.42 5.64
CA TYR A 124 2.73 -6.11 4.40
C TYR A 124 1.61 -6.13 3.37
N GLU A 125 0.36 -6.10 3.81
CA GLU A 125 -0.83 -6.10 2.95
C GLU A 125 -2.01 -5.44 3.66
N VAL A 126 -2.98 -4.94 2.89
CA VAL A 126 -4.29 -4.52 3.40
C VAL A 126 -5.37 -5.19 2.56
N ALA A 127 -6.42 -5.68 3.22
CA ALA A 127 -7.54 -6.32 2.56
C ALA A 127 -8.86 -5.69 3.05
N VAL A 128 -9.76 -5.46 2.11
CA VAL A 128 -11.13 -5.02 2.39
C VAL A 128 -12.04 -6.25 2.41
N LEU A 129 -12.88 -6.37 3.44
CA LEU A 129 -13.86 -7.44 3.59
C LEU A 129 -15.28 -6.83 3.58
N PRO A 130 -15.93 -6.67 2.41
CA PRO A 130 -17.24 -6.03 2.31
C PRO A 130 -18.30 -6.79 3.11
N GLY A 131 -19.13 -6.06 3.86
CA GLY A 131 -20.23 -6.64 4.65
C GLY A 131 -19.80 -7.37 5.94
N VAL A 132 -18.50 -7.50 6.21
CA VAL A 132 -18.00 -8.15 7.43
C VAL A 132 -17.96 -7.15 8.58
N ARG A 133 -18.65 -7.47 9.68
CA ARG A 133 -18.72 -6.60 10.89
C ARG A 133 -17.78 -7.04 12.01
N GLN A 134 -17.52 -8.35 12.11
CA GLN A 134 -16.68 -8.94 13.14
C GLN A 134 -15.65 -9.86 12.48
N PRO A 135 -14.62 -9.29 11.82
CA PRO A 135 -13.57 -10.10 11.24
C PRO A 135 -12.82 -10.84 12.37
N SER A 136 -12.59 -12.13 12.18
CA SER A 136 -11.74 -12.94 13.04
C SER A 136 -10.72 -13.68 12.19
N MET A 137 -9.55 -13.92 12.76
CA MET A 137 -8.49 -14.69 12.13
C MET A 137 -7.86 -15.57 13.19
N VAL A 138 -7.59 -16.81 12.81
CA VAL A 138 -6.85 -17.77 13.63
C VAL A 138 -5.48 -17.92 13.01
N GLY A 139 -4.43 -17.87 13.85
CA GLY A 139 -3.06 -18.02 13.38
C GLY A 139 -2.84 -19.38 12.72
N LEU A 140 -1.97 -19.41 11.70
CA LEU A 140 -1.50 -20.65 11.10
C LEU A 140 -0.82 -21.51 12.18
N ASP A 141 -1.08 -22.82 12.17
CA ASP A 141 -0.51 -23.82 13.10
C ASP A 141 -0.70 -23.51 14.60
N SER A 142 -1.76 -22.76 14.95
CA SER A 142 -2.08 -22.45 16.34
C SER A 142 -2.95 -23.52 17.01
N GLU A 143 -2.86 -23.67 18.33
CA GLU A 143 -3.80 -24.54 19.08
C GLU A 143 -5.23 -24.01 18.98
N GLU A 144 -5.42 -22.69 18.85
CA GLU A 144 -6.72 -22.09 18.55
C GLU A 144 -7.33 -22.66 17.26
N GLN A 145 -6.53 -23.01 16.25
CA GLN A 145 -7.04 -23.54 14.98
C GLN A 145 -7.84 -24.83 15.16
N LYS A 146 -7.41 -25.69 16.09
CA LYS A 146 -8.08 -26.99 16.36
C LYS A 146 -9.35 -26.84 17.19
N ARG A 147 -9.55 -25.68 17.84
CA ARG A 147 -10.57 -25.47 18.88
C ARG A 147 -11.56 -24.35 18.55
N THR A 148 -11.27 -23.54 17.53
CA THR A 148 -12.14 -22.43 17.15
C THR A 148 -13.38 -22.95 16.43
N ILE A 149 -14.55 -22.67 17.00
CA ILE A 149 -15.84 -22.82 16.33
C ILE A 149 -16.35 -21.41 16.03
N SER A 150 -16.55 -21.09 14.76
CA SER A 150 -17.20 -19.85 14.34
C SER A 150 -18.69 -20.12 14.12
N ILE A 151 -19.53 -19.38 14.84
CA ILE A 151 -20.98 -19.38 14.63
C ILE A 151 -21.34 -17.96 14.22
N GLY A 152 -21.84 -17.83 12.99
CA GLY A 152 -22.28 -16.59 12.37
C GLY A 152 -23.55 -16.84 11.59
#